data_AF-Q0H8V4-F1
#
_entry.id   AF-Q0H8V4-F1
#
_cell.length_a   1.000
_cell.length_b   1.000
_cell.length_c   1.000
_cell.angle_alpha   90.00
_cell.angle_beta   90.00
_cell.angle_gamma   90.00
#
_symmetry.space_group_name_H-M   'P 1'
#
loop_
_entity.id
_entity.type
_entity.pdbx_description
1 polymer ?
#
loop_
_entity_poly.entity_id
_entity_poly.type
_entity_poly.pdbx_seq_one_letter_code
_entity_poly.pdbx_strand_id
1 'polypeptide(L)'
;INEEDQLRIISMEMGSDILSVFKRLCDAVNEIDKQLGFQYTQQHGYLSSCPTNLGTGMRASVHVKIPHAAEHPDFKKICDEYHIQPRGIHGEHSESTGADVGVFDISNRRRLGLSEVQCVQDMYNGVKKLLEIEKEALAKELEKFPEALKGAEVKSLLKKFLTEDVFDELKVKKTTRGCTLWDQIVSGVEQLDSSNGIYATDEEAYTVFAKIFDPIIEAYHAPYKLADKHSSDMNPEKVDAPNLDAE
;
A
#
# COMPACT_ATOMS: atom_id res chain seq x y z
N ILE A 1 -21.82 5.65 -21.99
CA ILE A 1 -22.39 6.41 -23.12
C ILE A 1 -23.89 6.48 -22.89
N ASN A 2 -24.50 7.68 -22.99
CA ASN A 2 -25.94 7.93 -22.88
C ASN A 2 -26.60 7.27 -21.65
N GLU A 3 -26.05 7.54 -20.48
CA GLU A 3 -26.68 7.16 -19.21
C GLU A 3 -27.35 8.41 -18.63
N GLU A 4 -26.83 9.02 -17.57
CA GLU A 4 -27.29 10.33 -17.10
C GLU A 4 -26.82 11.47 -18.03
N ASP A 5 -25.57 11.37 -18.49
CA ASP A 5 -24.93 12.28 -19.44
C ASP A 5 -24.60 11.55 -20.76
N GLN A 6 -24.31 12.34 -21.80
CA GLN A 6 -23.87 11.80 -23.11
C GLN A 6 -22.65 10.89 -22.95
N LEU A 7 -21.66 11.35 -22.16
CA LEU A 7 -20.42 10.65 -21.89
C LEU A 7 -20.12 10.62 -20.40
N ARG A 8 -19.74 9.44 -19.90
CA ARG A 8 -19.10 9.24 -18.60
C ARG A 8 -17.79 8.52 -18.87
N ILE A 9 -16.69 9.25 -18.73
CA ILE A 9 -15.35 8.76 -19.09
C ILE A 9 -14.58 8.54 -17.79
N ILE A 10 -14.05 7.34 -17.61
CA ILE A 10 -13.38 6.91 -16.38
C ILE A 10 -12.01 6.37 -16.74
N SER A 11 -10.98 6.87 -16.05
CA SER A 11 -9.64 6.29 -16.04
C SER A 11 -9.34 5.84 -14.62
N MET A 12 -8.88 4.60 -14.46
CA MET A 12 -8.60 3.99 -13.17
C MET A 12 -7.47 2.97 -13.30
N GLU A 13 -6.69 2.78 -12.24
CA GLU A 13 -5.69 1.71 -12.09
C GLU A 13 -5.43 1.45 -10.60
N MET A 14 -4.78 0.33 -10.29
CA MET A 14 -4.26 0.06 -8.95
C MET A 14 -2.98 0.87 -8.70
N GLY A 15 -2.72 1.24 -7.45
CA GLY A 15 -1.54 2.01 -7.06
C GLY A 15 -1.85 3.50 -6.88
N SER A 16 -0.79 4.33 -6.84
CA SER A 16 -0.87 5.73 -6.41
C SER A 16 -0.52 6.75 -7.51
N ASP A 17 -0.29 6.32 -8.75
CA ASP A 17 0.12 7.19 -9.85
C ASP A 17 -1.07 7.94 -10.47
N ILE A 18 -1.62 8.89 -9.71
CA ILE A 18 -2.72 9.74 -10.16
C ILE A 18 -2.36 10.55 -11.42
N LEU A 19 -1.06 10.81 -11.66
CA LEU A 19 -0.59 11.50 -12.84
C LEU A 19 -0.76 10.64 -14.10
N SER A 20 -0.37 9.37 -14.05
CA SER A 20 -0.60 8.39 -15.13
C SER A 20 -2.09 8.28 -15.46
N VAL A 21 -2.93 8.10 -14.44
CA VAL A 21 -4.39 8.00 -14.58
C VAL A 21 -4.97 9.25 -15.24
N PHE A 22 -4.57 10.44 -14.77
CA PHE A 22 -5.09 11.70 -15.27
C PHE A 22 -4.60 12.01 -16.69
N LYS A 23 -3.33 11.74 -17.01
CA LYS A 23 -2.81 11.88 -18.38
C LYS A 23 -3.59 11.01 -19.37
N ARG A 24 -3.79 9.73 -19.04
CA ARG A 24 -4.58 8.81 -19.87
C ARG A 24 -6.02 9.29 -20.08
N LEU A 25 -6.64 9.88 -19.04
CA LEU A 25 -7.95 10.49 -19.14
C LEU A 25 -7.94 11.69 -20.10
N CYS A 26 -7.00 12.62 -19.91
CA CYS A 26 -6.86 13.80 -20.75
C CYS A 26 -6.62 13.44 -22.21
N ASP A 27 -5.75 12.48 -22.51
CA ASP A 27 -5.44 12.06 -23.89
C ASP A 27 -6.72 11.60 -24.61
N ALA A 28 -7.54 10.78 -23.95
CA ALA A 28 -8.82 10.31 -24.49
C ALA A 28 -9.85 11.44 -24.63
N VAL A 29 -10.04 12.24 -23.58
CA VAL A 29 -11.03 13.35 -23.56
C VAL A 29 -10.69 14.40 -24.61
N ASN A 30 -9.42 14.79 -24.72
CA ASN A 30 -8.97 15.79 -25.68
C ASN A 30 -9.13 15.29 -27.12
N GLU A 31 -8.91 13.99 -27.39
CA GLU A 31 -9.13 13.47 -28.74
C GLU A 31 -10.62 13.45 -29.11
N ILE A 32 -11.51 13.16 -28.16
CA ILE A 32 -12.95 13.26 -28.38
C ILE A 32 -13.37 14.71 -28.62
N ASP A 33 -12.87 15.65 -27.82
CA ASP A 33 -13.20 17.08 -27.94
C ASP A 33 -12.81 17.64 -29.32
N LYS A 34 -11.64 17.26 -29.84
CA LYS A 34 -11.19 17.66 -31.19
C LYS A 34 -12.17 17.23 -32.29
N GLN A 35 -12.80 16.08 -32.15
CA GLN A 35 -13.64 15.49 -33.20
C GLN A 35 -15.11 15.92 -33.08
N LEU A 36 -15.62 16.04 -31.85
CA LEU A 36 -17.06 16.20 -31.59
C LEU A 36 -17.39 17.52 -30.88
N GLY A 37 -16.45 18.10 -30.15
CA GLY A 37 -16.68 19.23 -29.24
C GLY A 37 -17.52 18.86 -28.01
N PHE A 38 -17.34 19.60 -26.92
CA PHE A 38 -18.19 19.51 -25.74
C PHE A 38 -19.07 20.75 -25.51
N GLN A 39 -20.21 20.53 -24.85
CA GLN A 39 -21.07 21.61 -24.41
C GLN A 39 -20.40 22.35 -23.25
N TYR A 40 -20.09 23.63 -23.45
CA TYR A 40 -19.35 24.44 -22.49
C TYR A 40 -19.87 25.88 -22.44
N THR A 41 -19.86 26.48 -21.25
CA THR A 41 -20.05 27.93 -21.09
C THR A 41 -19.02 28.52 -20.12
N GLN A 42 -18.70 29.80 -20.26
CA GLN A 42 -17.75 30.47 -19.37
C GLN A 42 -18.18 30.47 -17.89
N GLN A 43 -19.49 30.51 -17.63
CA GLN A 43 -20.03 30.59 -16.27
C GLN A 43 -20.20 29.20 -15.62
N HIS A 44 -20.52 28.18 -16.41
CA HIS A 44 -20.87 26.85 -15.89
C HIS A 44 -19.82 25.77 -16.17
N GLY A 45 -18.77 26.07 -16.94
CA GLY A 45 -17.84 25.05 -17.43
C GLY A 45 -18.53 24.06 -18.38
N TYR A 46 -18.13 22.78 -18.31
CA TYR A 46 -18.79 21.71 -19.05
C TYR A 46 -20.21 21.49 -18.53
N LEU A 47 -21.17 21.35 -19.44
CA LEU A 47 -22.57 21.15 -19.12
C LEU A 47 -22.88 19.67 -18.89
N SER A 48 -23.67 19.41 -17.86
CA SER A 48 -24.16 18.08 -17.47
C SER A 48 -25.66 18.13 -17.18
N SER A 49 -26.33 16.98 -17.24
CA SER A 49 -27.76 16.85 -16.93
C SER A 49 -28.07 17.25 -15.48
N CYS A 50 -27.28 16.76 -14.51
CA CYS A 50 -27.42 17.14 -13.11
C CYS A 50 -26.54 18.36 -12.77
N PRO A 51 -27.08 19.39 -12.10
CA PRO A 51 -26.32 20.58 -11.70
C PRO A 51 -25.09 20.28 -10.82
N THR A 52 -25.08 19.14 -10.12
CA THR A 52 -23.96 18.74 -9.25
C THR A 52 -22.70 18.32 -10.02
N ASN A 53 -22.80 18.10 -11.33
CA ASN A 53 -21.70 17.70 -12.22
C ASN A 53 -21.22 18.85 -13.14
N LEU A 54 -21.69 20.09 -12.94
CA LEU A 54 -21.19 21.24 -13.71
C LEU A 54 -19.72 21.55 -13.42
N GLY A 55 -19.11 22.35 -14.29
CA GLY A 55 -17.72 22.81 -14.16
C GLY A 55 -16.76 21.84 -14.81
N THR A 56 -15.94 21.19 -14.00
CA THR A 56 -15.01 20.13 -14.43
C THR A 56 -15.71 18.81 -14.72
N GLY A 57 -16.92 18.59 -14.19
CA GLY A 57 -17.57 17.26 -14.20
C GLY A 57 -16.80 16.17 -13.48
N MET A 58 -15.72 16.52 -12.77
CA MET A 58 -14.73 15.56 -12.29
C MET A 58 -15.10 14.99 -10.93
N ARG A 59 -14.92 13.68 -10.80
CA ARG A 59 -14.74 13.00 -9.51
C ARG A 59 -13.38 12.29 -9.54
N ALA A 60 -12.36 12.93 -8.97
CA ALA A 60 -11.10 12.29 -8.64
C ALA A 60 -11.27 11.59 -7.29
N SER A 61 -10.77 10.36 -7.18
CA SER A 61 -10.82 9.60 -5.94
C SER A 61 -9.61 8.69 -5.76
N VAL A 62 -9.18 8.52 -4.52
CA VAL A 62 -8.11 7.59 -4.13
C VAL A 62 -8.60 6.75 -2.95
N HIS A 63 -8.49 5.43 -3.07
CA HIS A 63 -8.65 4.52 -1.92
C HIS A 63 -7.31 4.43 -1.20
N VAL A 64 -7.28 4.78 0.09
CA VAL A 64 -6.06 4.84 0.88
C VAL A 64 -6.29 4.34 2.30
N LYS A 65 -5.38 3.51 2.82
CA LYS A 65 -5.41 3.01 4.21
C LYS A 65 -4.69 4.00 5.12
N ILE A 66 -5.45 4.72 5.95
CA ILE A 66 -4.96 5.78 6.84
C ILE A 66 -5.68 5.80 8.21
N PRO A 67 -5.76 4.66 8.94
CA PRO A 67 -6.47 4.61 10.21
C PRO A 67 -5.92 5.60 11.25
N HIS A 68 -4.61 5.80 11.34
CA HIS A 68 -4.03 6.72 12.31
C HIS A 68 -4.24 8.18 11.92
N ALA A 69 -4.12 8.51 10.63
CA ALA A 69 -4.37 9.86 10.17
C ALA A 69 -5.84 10.25 10.35
N ALA A 70 -6.78 9.31 10.24
CA ALA A 70 -8.21 9.56 10.46
C ALA A 70 -8.54 9.97 11.90
N GLU A 71 -7.74 9.52 12.88
CA GLU A 71 -7.86 9.90 14.29
C GLU A 71 -7.06 11.16 14.65
N HIS A 72 -6.21 11.65 13.74
CA HIS A 72 -5.35 12.81 13.99
C HIS A 72 -6.18 14.11 14.09
N PRO A 73 -5.89 15.03 15.05
CA PRO A 73 -6.65 16.27 15.23
C PRO A 73 -6.75 17.16 13.98
N ASP A 74 -5.72 17.15 13.13
CA ASP A 74 -5.69 17.93 11.89
C ASP A 74 -6.39 17.27 10.69
N PHE A 75 -6.92 16.05 10.81
CA PHE A 75 -7.52 15.30 9.70
C PHE A 75 -8.58 16.10 8.93
N LYS A 76 -9.56 16.64 9.67
CA LYS A 76 -10.64 17.44 9.11
C LYS A 76 -10.12 18.75 8.51
N LYS A 77 -9.15 19.38 9.17
CA LYS A 77 -8.53 20.63 8.71
C LYS A 77 -7.81 20.44 7.37
N ILE A 78 -7.08 19.34 7.20
CA ILE A 78 -6.42 18.98 5.94
C ILE A 78 -7.48 18.73 4.85
N CYS A 79 -8.53 17.97 5.17
CA CYS A 79 -9.61 17.73 4.22
C CYS A 79 -10.28 19.04 3.77
N ASP A 80 -10.47 19.99 4.69
CA ASP A 80 -11.01 21.33 4.44
C ASP A 80 -10.07 22.22 3.63
N GLU A 81 -8.78 22.20 3.92
CA GLU A 81 -7.73 22.94 3.20
C GLU A 81 -7.68 22.56 1.72
N TYR A 82 -7.75 21.26 1.40
CA TYR A 82 -7.67 20.75 0.02
C TYR A 82 -9.02 20.43 -0.60
N HIS A 83 -10.12 20.78 0.09
CA HIS A 83 -11.48 20.59 -0.42
C HIS A 83 -11.79 19.14 -0.84
N ILE A 84 -11.17 18.18 -0.14
CA ILE A 84 -11.43 16.75 -0.26
C ILE A 84 -12.37 16.28 0.85
N GLN A 85 -12.96 15.10 0.69
CA GLN A 85 -13.82 14.47 1.67
C GLN A 85 -13.50 12.97 1.77
N PRO A 86 -13.43 12.41 2.99
CA PRO A 86 -13.31 10.98 3.20
C PRO A 86 -14.69 10.30 3.23
N ARG A 87 -14.76 9.08 2.70
CA ARG A 87 -15.91 8.17 2.79
C ARG A 87 -15.40 6.76 3.06
N GLY A 88 -16.22 5.91 3.66
CA GLY A 88 -15.94 4.47 3.63
C GLY A 88 -16.17 3.87 2.25
N ILE A 89 -15.56 2.73 1.98
CA ILE A 89 -15.53 2.17 0.62
C ILE A 89 -16.75 1.29 0.27
N HIS A 90 -17.62 0.97 1.24
CA HIS A 90 -18.83 0.16 1.03
C HIS A 90 -20.14 0.98 0.99
N GLY A 91 -20.06 2.31 1.01
CA GLY A 91 -21.22 3.20 0.98
C GLY A 91 -20.96 4.55 1.65
N GLU A 92 -21.85 5.52 1.43
CA GLU A 92 -21.67 6.90 1.90
C GLU A 92 -21.55 7.04 3.44
N HIS A 93 -21.94 6.01 4.20
CA HIS A 93 -21.93 5.99 5.67
C HIS A 93 -21.40 4.69 6.29
N SER A 94 -20.83 3.77 5.50
CA SER A 94 -20.33 2.50 6.04
C SER A 94 -18.91 2.65 6.56
N GLU A 95 -18.62 2.17 7.77
CA GLU A 95 -17.24 1.90 8.16
C GLU A 95 -16.69 0.74 7.30
N SER A 96 -15.42 0.82 6.95
CA SER A 96 -14.76 -0.25 6.22
C SER A 96 -14.54 -1.44 7.16
N THR A 97 -14.91 -2.66 6.74
CA THR A 97 -14.89 -3.86 7.58
C THR A 97 -14.01 -4.96 6.97
N GLY A 98 -13.63 -5.97 7.77
CA GLY A 98 -12.83 -7.09 7.28
C GLY A 98 -11.47 -6.63 6.72
N ALA A 99 -11.17 -7.01 5.47
CA ALA A 99 -9.92 -6.66 4.79
C ALA A 99 -9.74 -5.15 4.58
N ASP A 100 -10.83 -4.39 4.61
CA ASP A 100 -10.87 -2.97 4.24
C ASP A 100 -10.80 -2.02 5.45
N VAL A 101 -10.67 -2.54 6.67
CA VAL A 101 -10.57 -1.71 7.89
C VAL A 101 -9.46 -0.67 7.74
N GLY A 102 -9.81 0.60 8.03
CA GLY A 102 -8.91 1.75 7.91
C GLY A 102 -8.71 2.28 6.49
N VAL A 103 -9.39 1.71 5.48
CA VAL A 103 -9.38 2.21 4.10
C VAL A 103 -10.47 3.26 3.91
N PHE A 104 -10.10 4.40 3.34
CA PHE A 104 -10.98 5.51 3.01
C PHE A 104 -10.97 5.80 1.51
N ASP A 105 -12.13 6.11 0.95
CA ASP A 105 -12.29 6.77 -0.35
C ASP A 105 -12.19 8.28 -0.17
N ILE A 106 -11.06 8.86 -0.56
CA ILE A 106 -10.83 10.30 -0.55
C ILE A 106 -11.22 10.88 -1.90
N SER A 107 -12.20 11.78 -1.94
CA SER A 107 -12.71 12.40 -3.19
C SER A 107 -12.81 13.92 -3.12
N ASN A 108 -12.78 14.61 -4.26
CA ASN A 108 -12.96 16.06 -4.32
C ASN A 108 -14.41 16.47 -4.01
N ARG A 109 -14.60 17.59 -3.29
CA ARG A 109 -15.92 18.19 -3.04
C ARG A 109 -16.34 19.17 -4.12
N ARG A 110 -15.37 19.87 -4.71
CA ARG A 110 -15.62 20.96 -5.67
C ARG A 110 -15.53 20.46 -7.10
N ARG A 111 -16.38 21.01 -7.96
CA ARG A 111 -16.34 20.82 -9.42
C ARG A 111 -16.37 22.13 -10.20
N LEU A 112 -16.87 23.20 -9.60
CA LEU A 112 -16.91 24.57 -10.15
C LEU A 112 -15.91 25.48 -9.42
N GLY A 113 -15.38 26.47 -10.14
CA GLY A 113 -14.45 27.47 -9.61
C GLY A 113 -12.99 27.01 -9.54
N LEU A 114 -12.66 25.87 -10.16
CA LEU A 114 -11.32 25.32 -10.30
C LEU A 114 -11.22 24.52 -11.61
N SER A 115 -10.01 24.32 -12.11
CA SER A 115 -9.75 23.41 -13.24
C SER A 115 -9.60 21.95 -12.80
N GLU A 116 -9.66 21.04 -13.77
CA GLU A 116 -9.37 19.62 -13.63
C GLU A 116 -7.96 19.39 -13.04
N VAL A 117 -7.00 20.17 -13.52
CA VAL A 117 -5.61 20.13 -13.04
C VAL A 117 -5.52 20.54 -11.57
N GLN A 118 -6.20 21.62 -11.18
CA GLN A 118 -6.23 22.06 -9.78
C GLN A 118 -6.93 21.02 -8.89
N CYS A 119 -8.03 20.42 -9.35
CA CYS A 119 -8.73 19.36 -8.64
C CYS A 119 -7.83 18.14 -8.37
N VAL A 120 -7.08 17.68 -9.37
CA VAL A 120 -6.11 16.58 -9.22
C VAL A 120 -4.93 16.98 -8.33
N GLN A 121 -4.47 18.22 -8.40
CA GLN A 121 -3.37 18.72 -7.57
C GLN A 121 -3.77 18.82 -6.09
N ASP A 122 -4.99 19.28 -5.80
CA ASP A 122 -5.56 19.30 -4.44
C ASP A 122 -5.70 17.88 -3.89
N MET A 123 -6.19 16.94 -4.71
CA MET A 123 -6.25 15.52 -4.36
C MET A 123 -4.87 14.97 -3.99
N TYR A 124 -3.87 15.19 -4.86
CA TYR A 124 -2.49 14.76 -4.61
C TYR A 124 -1.93 15.34 -3.32
N ASN A 125 -2.05 16.66 -3.11
CA ASN A 125 -1.50 17.33 -1.95
C ASN A 125 -2.19 16.92 -0.65
N GLY A 126 -3.52 16.82 -0.66
CA GLY A 126 -4.30 16.39 0.48
C GLY A 126 -4.00 14.95 0.89
N VAL A 127 -4.03 14.01 -0.07
CA VAL A 127 -3.69 12.60 0.20
C VAL A 127 -2.24 12.46 0.66
N LYS A 128 -1.30 13.23 0.08
CA LYS A 128 0.10 13.23 0.51
C LYS A 128 0.26 13.64 1.99
N LYS A 129 -0.37 14.74 2.43
CA LYS A 129 -0.32 15.16 3.83
C LYS A 129 -0.92 14.12 4.78
N LEU A 130 -2.03 13.50 4.39
CA LEU A 130 -2.65 12.44 5.18
C LEU A 130 -1.72 11.22 5.30
N LEU A 131 -1.05 10.83 4.22
CA LEU A 131 -0.06 9.75 4.22
C LEU A 131 1.19 10.08 5.05
N GLU A 132 1.60 11.34 5.11
CA GLU A 132 2.71 11.78 5.97
C GLU A 132 2.37 11.56 7.46
N ILE A 133 1.18 11.95 7.89
CA ILE A 133 0.68 11.69 9.27
C ILE A 133 0.63 10.19 9.56
N GLU A 134 0.07 9.40 8.64
CA GLU A 134 -0.01 7.94 8.78
C GLU A 134 1.38 7.31 8.96
N LYS A 135 2.34 7.73 8.13
CA LYS A 135 3.73 7.25 8.20
C LYS A 135 4.41 7.63 9.51
N GLU A 136 4.18 8.84 10.02
CA GLU A 136 4.75 9.28 11.30
C GLU A 136 4.16 8.50 12.49
N ALA A 137 2.86 8.21 12.47
CA ALA A 137 2.20 7.41 13.49
C ALA A 137 2.74 5.97 13.48
N LEU A 138 2.80 5.35 12.31
CA LEU A 138 3.37 4.01 12.13
C LEU A 138 4.83 3.97 12.59
N ALA A 139 5.67 4.94 12.18
CA ALA A 139 7.08 4.96 12.59
C ALA A 139 7.26 4.91 14.12
N LYS A 140 6.44 5.64 14.88
CA LYS A 140 6.46 5.62 16.36
C LYS A 140 6.01 4.29 16.95
N GLU A 141 5.08 3.60 16.31
CA GLU A 141 4.65 2.27 16.72
C GLU A 141 5.78 1.26 16.47
N LEU A 142 6.40 1.33 15.29
CA LEU A 142 7.47 0.43 14.87
C LEU A 142 8.81 0.65 15.61
N GLU A 143 8.96 1.73 16.38
CA GLU A 143 10.12 1.95 17.26
C GLU A 143 10.13 1.04 18.49
N LYS A 144 8.97 0.47 18.85
CA LYS A 144 8.79 -0.35 20.05
C LYS A 144 8.92 -1.82 19.70
N PHE A 145 9.46 -2.59 20.65
CA PHE A 145 9.48 -4.04 20.53
C PHE A 145 8.03 -4.57 20.41
N PRO A 146 7.73 -5.50 19.49
CA PRO A 146 6.39 -6.08 19.36
C PRO A 146 6.03 -6.93 20.59
N GLU A 147 5.32 -6.32 21.54
CA GLU A 147 4.91 -6.92 22.81
C GLU A 147 4.15 -8.25 22.65
N ALA A 148 3.42 -8.42 21.54
CA ALA A 148 2.72 -9.66 21.20
C ALA A 148 3.66 -10.89 21.16
N LEU A 149 4.93 -10.71 20.79
CA LEU A 149 5.91 -11.80 20.79
C LEU A 149 6.33 -12.26 22.20
N LYS A 150 6.03 -11.49 23.26
CA LYS A 150 6.38 -11.87 24.64
C LYS A 150 5.47 -12.96 25.22
N GLY A 151 4.30 -13.19 24.61
CA GLY A 151 3.32 -14.19 25.07
C GLY A 151 3.91 -15.60 25.15
N ALA A 152 3.72 -16.31 26.27
CA ALA A 152 4.39 -17.59 26.54
C ALA A 152 4.03 -18.70 25.53
N GLU A 153 2.84 -18.62 24.96
CA GLU A 153 2.27 -19.49 23.94
C GLU A 153 2.96 -19.37 22.58
N VAL A 154 3.56 -18.22 22.26
CA VAL A 154 4.26 -18.00 20.99
C VAL A 154 5.52 -18.87 20.94
N LYS A 155 5.66 -19.70 19.89
CA LYS A 155 6.77 -20.67 19.72
C LYS A 155 7.61 -20.46 18.45
N SER A 156 7.35 -19.39 17.70
CA SER A 156 8.03 -19.09 16.45
C SER A 156 9.54 -18.96 16.61
N LEU A 157 10.30 -19.32 15.57
CA LEU A 157 11.74 -19.04 15.51
C LEU A 157 12.02 -17.54 15.57
N LEU A 158 11.15 -16.70 14.98
CA LEU A 158 11.17 -15.25 15.14
C LEU A 158 11.28 -14.86 16.61
N LYS A 159 10.34 -15.28 17.46
CA LYS A 159 10.38 -14.97 18.89
C LYS A 159 11.64 -15.51 19.56
N LYS A 160 12.04 -16.73 19.20
CA LYS A 160 13.20 -17.37 19.82
C LYS A 160 14.49 -16.56 19.65
N PHE A 161 14.65 -15.86 18.52
CA PHE A 161 15.89 -15.18 18.17
C PHE A 161 15.79 -13.64 18.12
N LEU A 162 14.58 -13.06 18.03
CA LEU A 162 14.36 -11.63 18.16
C LEU A 162 14.28 -11.22 19.63
N THR A 163 15.43 -11.03 20.28
CA THR A 163 15.50 -10.38 21.60
C THR A 163 15.32 -8.87 21.49
N GLU A 164 15.02 -8.19 22.59
CA GLU A 164 14.96 -6.72 22.63
C GLU A 164 16.27 -6.08 22.15
N ASP A 165 17.43 -6.62 22.55
CA ASP A 165 18.74 -6.14 22.08
C ASP A 165 18.95 -6.32 20.56
N VAL A 166 18.51 -7.45 20.00
CA VAL A 166 18.60 -7.69 18.55
C VAL A 166 17.65 -6.75 17.81
N PHE A 167 16.44 -6.56 18.33
CA PHE A 167 15.46 -5.64 17.78
C PHE A 167 15.98 -4.20 17.78
N ASP A 168 16.50 -3.71 18.91
CA ASP A 168 17.01 -2.35 19.05
C ASP A 168 18.19 -2.05 18.12
N GLU A 169 19.07 -3.03 17.88
CA GLU A 169 20.15 -2.87 16.91
C GLU A 169 19.65 -2.84 15.46
N LEU A 170 18.68 -3.70 15.12
CA LEU A 170 18.26 -3.90 13.74
C LEU A 170 17.14 -2.95 13.29
N LYS A 171 16.33 -2.40 14.20
CA LYS A 171 15.16 -1.56 13.86
C LYS A 171 15.50 -0.29 13.09
N VAL A 172 16.73 0.22 13.24
CA VAL A 172 17.23 1.41 12.53
C VAL A 172 17.82 1.10 11.15
N LYS A 173 18.05 -0.18 10.83
CA LYS A 173 18.66 -0.60 9.56
C LYS A 173 17.61 -0.70 8.45
N LYS A 174 18.05 -0.43 7.23
CA LYS A 174 17.27 -0.61 6.01
C LYS A 174 18.14 -1.17 4.89
N THR A 175 17.54 -1.95 4.00
CA THR A 175 18.18 -2.34 2.74
C THR A 175 18.25 -1.15 1.79
N THR A 176 19.01 -1.28 0.71
CA THR A 176 19.11 -0.30 -0.38
C THR A 176 17.74 -0.01 -1.01
N ARG A 177 16.82 -0.98 -0.97
CA ARG A 177 15.43 -0.83 -1.44
C ARG A 177 14.49 -0.21 -0.39
N GLY A 178 15.01 0.13 0.79
CA GLY A 178 14.26 0.77 1.87
C GLY A 178 13.50 -0.18 2.79
N CYS A 179 13.68 -1.50 2.64
CA CYS A 179 13.01 -2.49 3.48
C CYS A 179 13.64 -2.52 4.88
N THR A 180 12.79 -2.55 5.90
CA THR A 180 13.13 -2.43 7.32
C THR A 180 13.11 -3.79 8.02
N LEU A 181 13.55 -3.84 9.28
CA LEU A 181 13.35 -5.02 10.13
C LEU A 181 11.87 -5.39 10.24
N TRP A 182 10.98 -4.39 10.38
CA TRP A 182 9.56 -4.64 10.52
C TRP A 182 8.98 -5.37 9.31
N ASP A 183 9.37 -4.97 8.11
CA ASP A 183 8.94 -5.61 6.87
C ASP A 183 9.34 -7.10 6.83
N GLN A 184 10.42 -7.48 7.52
CA GLN A 184 10.84 -8.89 7.61
C GLN A 184 9.98 -9.70 8.59
N ILE A 185 9.51 -9.08 9.66
CA ILE A 185 8.92 -9.78 10.82
C ILE A 185 7.40 -9.64 10.93
N VAL A 186 6.78 -8.73 10.16
CA VAL A 186 5.35 -8.37 10.30
C VAL A 186 4.45 -9.59 10.26
N SER A 187 4.71 -10.56 9.38
CA SER A 187 3.93 -11.80 9.31
C SER A 187 3.99 -12.60 10.61
N GLY A 188 5.15 -12.70 11.27
CA GLY A 188 5.28 -13.42 12.54
C GLY A 188 4.75 -12.66 13.75
N VAL A 189 4.63 -11.33 13.64
CA VAL A 189 3.99 -10.49 14.67
C VAL A 189 2.46 -10.56 14.57
N GLU A 190 1.92 -10.55 13.35
CA GLU A 190 0.47 -10.66 13.10
C GLU A 190 -0.04 -12.10 13.27
N GLN A 191 0.77 -13.10 12.89
CA GLN A 191 0.40 -14.51 12.90
C GLN A 191 1.24 -15.29 13.93
N LEU A 192 0.87 -15.16 15.21
CA LEU A 192 1.63 -15.65 16.37
C LEU A 192 1.80 -17.18 16.46
N ASP A 193 1.00 -17.95 15.72
CA ASP A 193 1.11 -19.41 15.58
C ASP A 193 2.09 -19.85 14.47
N SER A 194 2.73 -18.89 13.78
CA SER A 194 3.77 -19.16 12.79
C SER A 194 4.91 -20.01 13.37
N SER A 195 5.37 -21.00 12.61
CA SER A 195 6.54 -21.80 13.00
C SER A 195 7.84 -21.01 12.88
N ASN A 196 7.99 -20.24 11.80
CA ASN A 196 9.17 -19.40 11.56
C ASN A 196 8.88 -17.92 11.87
N GLY A 197 8.06 -17.27 11.04
CA GLY A 197 7.59 -15.89 11.26
C GLY A 197 8.47 -14.78 10.70
N ILE A 198 9.48 -15.10 9.88
CA ILE A 198 10.34 -14.10 9.21
C ILE A 198 10.41 -14.36 7.70
N TYR A 199 10.41 -13.31 6.90
CA TYR A 199 10.54 -13.37 5.44
C TYR A 199 11.53 -12.31 4.96
N ALA A 200 12.44 -12.69 4.07
CA ALA A 200 13.35 -11.72 3.46
C ALA A 200 12.64 -10.95 2.34
N THR A 201 12.65 -9.62 2.42
CA THR A 201 12.04 -8.75 1.40
C THR A 201 12.88 -8.63 0.12
N ASP A 202 14.18 -8.85 0.22
CA ASP A 202 15.14 -8.84 -0.87
C ASP A 202 16.38 -9.67 -0.48
N GLU A 203 17.33 -9.84 -1.41
CA GLU A 203 18.59 -10.57 -1.15
C GLU A 203 19.43 -9.92 -0.05
N GLU A 204 19.50 -8.58 -0.06
CA GLU A 204 20.30 -7.81 0.88
C GLU A 204 19.82 -7.99 2.33
N ALA A 205 18.54 -8.28 2.55
CA ALA A 205 17.96 -8.55 3.86
C ALA A 205 18.69 -9.67 4.61
N TYR A 206 19.16 -10.72 3.91
CA TYR A 206 19.94 -11.80 4.52
C TYR A 206 21.31 -11.33 5.05
N THR A 207 21.83 -10.21 4.55
CA THR A 207 23.10 -9.62 5.02
C THR A 207 22.84 -8.52 6.05
N VAL A 208 21.95 -7.57 5.75
CA VAL A 208 21.64 -6.43 6.64
C VAL A 208 21.03 -6.89 7.96
N PHE A 209 20.19 -7.92 7.91
CA PHE A 209 19.52 -8.51 9.08
C PHE A 209 20.07 -9.90 9.42
N ALA A 210 21.30 -10.23 9.02
CA ALA A 210 21.96 -11.52 9.29
C ALA A 210 21.88 -11.95 10.76
N LYS A 211 21.98 -10.98 11.69
CA LYS A 211 21.91 -11.21 13.15
C LYS A 211 20.64 -11.95 13.60
N ILE A 212 19.55 -11.84 12.84
CA ILE A 212 18.33 -12.63 13.07
C ILE A 212 18.14 -13.75 12.04
N PHE A 213 18.47 -13.53 10.77
CA PHE A 213 18.31 -14.57 9.73
C PHE A 213 19.23 -15.78 9.96
N ASP A 214 20.51 -15.56 10.26
CA ASP A 214 21.50 -16.62 10.39
C ASP A 214 21.12 -17.67 11.46
N PRO A 215 20.82 -17.28 12.72
CA PRO A 215 20.45 -18.26 13.73
C PRO A 215 19.11 -18.96 13.42
N ILE A 216 18.18 -18.28 12.72
CA ILE A 216 16.93 -18.89 12.26
C ILE A 216 17.20 -19.96 11.18
N ILE A 217 18.04 -19.64 10.20
CA ILE A 217 18.42 -20.55 9.10
C ILE A 217 19.08 -21.80 9.67
N GLU A 218 20.08 -21.65 10.55
CA GLU A 218 20.76 -22.80 11.14
C GLU A 218 19.86 -23.63 12.07
N ALA A 219 18.89 -23.00 12.75
CA ALA A 219 17.95 -23.71 13.60
C ALA A 219 16.95 -24.53 12.78
N TYR A 220 16.43 -23.96 11.68
CA TYR A 220 15.45 -24.62 10.84
C TYR A 220 16.08 -25.73 9.98
N HIS A 221 17.28 -25.49 9.45
CA HIS A 221 18.00 -26.42 8.56
C HIS A 221 19.00 -27.33 9.28
N ALA A 222 18.94 -27.43 10.61
CA ALA A 222 19.86 -28.27 11.38
C ALA A 222 19.96 -29.70 10.80
N PRO A 223 21.17 -30.27 10.64
CA PRO A 223 22.45 -29.81 11.22
C PRO A 223 23.25 -28.80 10.38
N TYR A 224 22.71 -28.26 9.27
CA TYR A 224 23.42 -27.31 8.40
C TYR A 224 24.01 -26.11 9.16
N LYS A 225 25.26 -25.75 8.83
CA LYS A 225 25.89 -24.50 9.25
C LYS A 225 26.17 -23.61 8.06
N LEU A 226 26.01 -22.29 8.23
CA LEU A 226 26.32 -21.31 7.17
C LEU A 226 27.77 -21.41 6.69
N ALA A 227 28.68 -21.81 7.60
CA ALA A 227 30.08 -22.06 7.29
C ALA A 227 30.30 -23.22 6.31
N ASP A 228 29.40 -24.22 6.27
CA ASP A 228 29.50 -25.38 5.38
C ASP A 228 29.29 -24.98 3.90
N LYS A 229 28.61 -23.84 3.68
CA LYS A 229 28.12 -23.37 2.38
C LYS A 229 27.15 -24.35 1.73
N HIS A 230 26.52 -23.91 0.65
CA HIS A 230 25.62 -24.72 -0.16
C HIS A 230 26.19 -24.89 -1.58
N SER A 231 26.08 -26.10 -2.13
CA SER A 231 26.40 -26.40 -3.52
C SER A 231 25.14 -26.89 -4.22
N SER A 232 24.78 -26.25 -5.32
CA SER A 232 23.63 -26.64 -6.14
C SER A 232 24.09 -27.40 -7.37
N ASP A 233 23.37 -28.46 -7.73
CA ASP A 233 23.66 -29.28 -8.91
C ASP A 233 22.34 -29.71 -9.57
N MET A 234 22.12 -29.23 -10.80
CA MET A 234 20.93 -29.51 -11.60
C MET A 234 21.23 -30.45 -12.77
N ASN A 235 22.38 -31.14 -12.78
CA ASN A 235 22.68 -32.11 -13.83
C ASN A 235 21.94 -33.44 -13.56
N PRO A 236 20.91 -33.80 -14.35
CA PRO A 236 20.15 -35.03 -14.13
C PRO A 236 20.97 -36.30 -14.40
N GLU A 237 22.04 -36.23 -15.20
CA GLU A 237 22.89 -37.39 -15.51
C GLU A 237 23.67 -37.89 -14.30
N LYS A 238 23.78 -37.08 -13.22
CA LYS A 238 24.41 -37.47 -11.96
C LYS A 238 23.48 -38.28 -11.06
N VAL A 239 22.20 -38.43 -11.43
CA VAL A 239 21.19 -39.16 -10.66
C VAL A 239 21.04 -40.56 -11.25
N ASP A 240 21.50 -41.58 -10.50
CA ASP A 240 21.24 -42.99 -10.82
C ASP A 240 19.96 -43.44 -10.11
N ALA A 241 18.83 -43.33 -10.81
CA ALA A 241 17.50 -43.65 -10.31
C ALA A 241 16.70 -44.45 -11.36
N PRO A 242 16.95 -45.77 -11.51
CA PRO A 242 16.11 -46.62 -12.36
C PRO A 242 14.65 -46.60 -11.87
N ASN A 243 13.69 -46.78 -12.79
CA ASN A 243 12.27 -46.74 -12.44
C ASN A 243 11.96 -47.83 -11.40
N LEU A 244 11.46 -47.41 -10.23
CA LEU A 244 11.17 -48.28 -9.10
C LEU A 244 9.85 -49.04 -9.27
N ASP A 245 8.93 -48.53 -10.09
CA ASP A 245 7.58 -49.07 -10.26
C ASP A 245 7.25 -49.12 -11.75
N ALA A 246 7.73 -50.17 -12.42
CA ALA A 246 7.62 -50.34 -13.87
C ALA A 246 6.49 -51.30 -14.28
N GLU A 247 5.73 -51.82 -13.31
CA GLU A 247 4.60 -52.72 -13.52
C GLU A 247 3.32 -51.99 -13.96
#